data_AF-A0A2E4SWJ7-F1
#
_entry.id   AF-A0A2E4SWJ7-F1
#
_cell.length_a   1.000
_cell.length_b   1.000
_cell.length_c   1.000
_cell.angle_alpha   90.00
_cell.angle_beta   90.00
_cell.angle_gamma   90.00
#
_symmetry.space_group_name_H-M   'P 1'
#
loop_
_entity.id
_entity.type
_entity.pdbx_description
1 polymer ?
#
loop_
_entity_poly.entity_id
_entity_poly.type
_entity_poly.pdbx_seq_one_letter_code
_entity_poly.pdbx_strand_id
1 'polypeptide(L)'
;MMAVGSGVDQGAAAVVGVGHPSDQAAVDEPLDGLGGATRGLDGPPGQVAGGEGVFSGEGHAGKGPELRGGQAGGAQGVGQPDVQLATRQVGPYEGAGSSGLGSVTGGNQPFDRSVDQGGLLGGAFLGAGRAGGFGHGSIVPADLAKAFPGRYLPGKESCERSIVSTLADIDLTDPDVFAERMPHDWFDLLRREAPVWEHPATDEHPEPFWVVSSYEHIAEAHRSGTLFSHQTGPGRDGAGGIALNDIAEGRGPGLQMVMTDPPQHTRYRKLVNTGFTPRMVRRMDEVMRLRTDIILDRICERGSADFVLDVAAELPLMAIADIIGVPDEDRHRLLDWSNRTIGGSDPEYQDPVDADGTEGDHSSTYETAMVEMAMYAHGLTDQKRAEPEDDLWTVLTSATVTLDDGTVTELTDLERDLFFTLLLVAGNETTRNAISLGLMGFMDHPDQWATVVETREMTEEAVDEILRYTSPVNYFRRTATADTELGGQQIRAGDKVTLWYPSGNRDEKVYDDPHRLDLTRTDNHHLAFGGGGAHFCLGANLARLELKLIFEGLATRMPDMVVTGPADRLRMNFVNGIKHLPVAFTPGQPVLAV
;
A
#
# COMPACT_ATOMS: atom_id res chain seq x y z
N MET A 1 34.34 -8.49 -60.70
CA MET A 1 33.52 -9.24 -61.68
C MET A 1 32.53 -10.06 -60.87
N MET A 2 31.23 -9.81 -61.02
CA MET A 2 30.08 -10.48 -60.36
C MET A 2 29.95 -10.35 -58.82
N ALA A 3 28.70 -10.58 -58.36
CA ALA A 3 28.11 -10.47 -56.99
C ALA A 3 27.40 -9.12 -56.72
N VAL A 4 26.10 -9.01 -56.39
CA VAL A 4 24.94 -9.95 -56.29
C VAL A 4 23.64 -9.16 -56.65
N GLY A 5 22.63 -9.80 -57.23
CA GLY A 5 21.20 -9.35 -57.22
C GLY A 5 20.34 -10.42 -56.50
N SER A 6 19.05 -10.25 -56.20
CA SER A 6 18.03 -9.28 -56.67
C SER A 6 16.68 -9.58 -55.98
N GLY A 7 15.72 -8.62 -55.97
CA GLY A 7 14.33 -8.80 -55.48
C GLY A 7 14.11 -8.18 -54.10
N VAL A 8 13.31 -7.12 -53.85
CA VAL A 8 12.18 -6.45 -54.55
C VAL A 8 10.85 -7.24 -54.55
N ASP A 9 9.92 -6.80 -53.68
CA ASP A 9 8.46 -6.49 -53.85
C ASP A 9 7.81 -6.48 -52.42
N GLN A 10 6.85 -5.66 -51.96
CA GLN A 10 6.05 -4.48 -52.40
C GLN A 10 5.87 -3.54 -51.15
N GLY A 11 5.24 -2.34 -51.14
CA GLY A 11 4.68 -1.47 -52.18
C GLY A 11 3.47 -0.62 -51.71
N ALA A 12 3.71 0.64 -51.29
CA ALA A 12 2.72 1.74 -51.09
C ALA A 12 1.64 1.53 -49.98
N ALA A 13 0.91 2.50 -49.42
CA ALA A 13 0.72 3.97 -49.50
C ALA A 13 0.01 4.39 -48.18
N ALA A 14 -0.14 5.65 -47.72
CA ALA A 14 0.51 6.95 -47.92
C ALA A 14 0.02 7.89 -46.80
N VAL A 15 0.83 8.86 -46.36
CA VAL A 15 0.35 10.03 -45.61
C VAL A 15 0.82 11.29 -46.33
N VAL A 16 -0.12 12.16 -46.67
CA VAL A 16 0.14 13.44 -47.36
C VAL A 16 0.51 14.48 -46.31
N GLY A 17 1.69 15.09 -46.47
CA GLY A 17 2.13 16.22 -45.66
C GLY A 17 1.84 17.59 -46.31
N VAL A 18 1.85 18.62 -45.47
CA VAL A 18 2.00 20.05 -45.80
C VAL A 18 2.85 20.57 -44.61
N GLY A 19 4.12 21.02 -44.73
CA GLY A 19 4.70 21.96 -45.70
C GLY A 19 4.49 23.39 -45.15
N HIS A 20 5.46 24.27 -44.93
CA HIS A 20 6.89 24.41 -45.29
C HIS A 20 7.40 25.66 -44.47
N PRO A 21 8.59 26.27 -44.72
CA PRO A 21 9.97 25.78 -44.80
C PRO A 21 10.90 26.41 -43.72
N SER A 22 12.14 25.93 -43.63
CA SER A 22 13.30 26.64 -43.06
C SER A 22 13.80 27.75 -44.03
N ASP A 23 14.63 28.73 -43.65
CA ASP A 23 16.09 28.56 -43.53
C ASP A 23 16.87 29.82 -43.04
N GLN A 24 17.93 29.54 -42.29
CA GLN A 24 19.29 30.12 -42.32
C GLN A 24 19.65 31.57 -41.90
N ALA A 25 20.60 31.57 -40.94
CA ALA A 25 21.91 32.25 -40.92
C ALA A 25 22.11 33.56 -40.12
N ALA A 26 23.26 33.60 -39.44
CA ALA A 26 23.73 34.64 -38.52
C ALA A 26 24.61 35.71 -39.22
N VAL A 27 24.84 36.87 -38.57
CA VAL A 27 26.20 37.33 -38.15
C VAL A 27 26.13 38.42 -37.04
N ASP A 28 27.20 38.48 -36.23
CA ASP A 28 27.82 39.61 -35.52
C ASP A 28 27.15 40.45 -34.39
N GLU A 29 27.93 40.56 -33.30
CA GLU A 29 27.91 41.48 -32.14
C GLU A 29 28.66 42.81 -32.45
N PRO A 30 28.92 43.75 -31.49
CA PRO A 30 28.11 44.28 -30.38
C PRO A 30 28.15 45.84 -30.34
N LEU A 31 27.43 46.51 -29.42
CA LEU A 31 27.80 47.88 -28.97
C LEU A 31 27.40 48.20 -27.52
N ASP A 32 28.28 48.94 -26.84
CA ASP A 32 28.20 49.43 -25.44
C ASP A 32 27.06 50.43 -25.15
N GLY A 33 26.71 50.64 -23.86
CA GLY A 33 25.67 51.61 -23.51
C GLY A 33 25.48 52.09 -22.05
N LEU A 34 26.45 51.90 -21.14
CA LEU A 34 26.64 52.64 -19.85
C LEU A 34 25.44 53.24 -19.07
N GLY A 35 25.31 52.81 -17.80
CA GLY A 35 25.47 53.76 -16.68
C GLY A 35 24.32 53.91 -15.65
N GLY A 36 24.70 53.96 -14.36
CA GLY A 36 23.85 54.58 -13.31
C GLY A 36 23.65 53.83 -12.00
N ALA A 37 24.72 53.46 -11.27
CA ALA A 37 24.59 52.96 -9.88
C ALA A 37 24.33 54.10 -8.87
N THR A 38 23.63 53.82 -7.76
CA THR A 38 24.21 53.84 -6.38
C THR A 38 23.18 53.70 -5.24
N ARG A 39 23.55 52.89 -4.22
CA ARG A 39 23.37 52.99 -2.75
C ARG A 39 22.09 53.66 -2.17
N GLY A 40 21.45 53.15 -1.11
CA GLY A 40 21.76 52.04 -0.18
C GLY A 40 21.41 52.40 1.28
N LEU A 41 21.53 51.40 2.18
CA LEU A 41 21.49 51.46 3.67
C LEU A 41 20.15 51.25 4.42
N ASP A 42 20.12 50.09 5.11
CA ASP A 42 19.87 49.88 6.55
C ASP A 42 18.52 50.15 7.25
N GLY A 43 17.98 49.09 7.87
CA GLY A 43 17.70 49.12 9.33
C GLY A 43 16.23 49.06 9.82
N PRO A 44 15.76 47.92 10.40
CA PRO A 44 14.48 47.78 11.12
C PRO A 44 14.71 47.81 12.66
N PRO A 45 13.82 47.30 13.57
CA PRO A 45 12.41 46.86 13.49
C PRO A 45 11.49 47.48 14.58
N GLY A 46 10.22 47.05 14.65
CA GLY A 46 9.34 47.31 15.80
C GLY A 46 8.15 46.36 15.91
N GLN A 47 8.11 45.53 16.96
CA GLN A 47 6.92 44.78 17.41
C GLN A 47 6.09 45.62 18.41
N VAL A 48 4.79 45.32 18.57
CA VAL A 48 4.14 44.92 19.85
C VAL A 48 2.61 44.87 19.72
N ALA A 49 2.05 43.75 20.19
CA ALA A 49 0.71 43.44 20.74
C ALA A 49 -0.57 44.24 20.33
N GLY A 50 -1.59 43.48 19.90
CA GLY A 50 -2.71 43.08 20.79
C GLY A 50 -3.77 44.12 21.18
N GLY A 51 -5.03 43.86 20.81
CA GLY A 51 -6.21 44.59 21.30
C GLY A 51 -7.51 43.87 20.91
N GLU A 52 -8.38 43.64 21.90
CA GLU A 52 -9.62 42.86 21.77
C GLU A 52 -10.73 43.62 21.01
N GLY A 53 -11.64 42.88 20.36
CA GLY A 53 -12.75 43.43 19.59
C GLY A 53 -14.03 42.61 19.71
N VAL A 54 -14.68 42.66 20.87
CA VAL A 54 -16.04 42.11 21.07
C VAL A 54 -17.05 42.98 20.33
N PHE A 55 -17.91 42.37 19.50
CA PHE A 55 -19.13 43.02 19.01
C PHE A 55 -20.36 42.14 19.22
N SER A 56 -21.29 42.67 20.01
CA SER A 56 -22.61 42.11 20.31
C SER A 56 -23.71 42.95 19.65
N GLY A 57 -24.81 42.31 19.26
CA GLY A 57 -26.03 42.92 18.72
C GLY A 57 -26.63 42.01 17.64
N GLU A 58 -27.71 41.28 17.91
CA GLU A 58 -29.09 41.80 17.89
C GLU A 58 -29.35 42.67 16.65
N GLY A 59 -30.18 42.31 15.67
CA GLY A 59 -31.20 41.26 15.57
C GLY A 59 -32.48 41.88 15.00
N HIS A 60 -33.21 41.21 14.11
CA HIS A 60 -34.57 41.61 13.72
C HIS A 60 -35.38 40.46 13.12
N ALA A 61 -36.60 40.26 13.63
CA ALA A 61 -37.60 39.37 13.04
C ALA A 61 -38.49 40.15 12.05
N GLY A 62 -38.83 39.56 10.90
CA GLY A 62 -39.59 40.22 9.84
C GLY A 62 -40.42 39.25 8.99
N LYS A 63 -41.70 39.14 9.33
CA LYS A 63 -42.76 38.34 8.70
C LYS A 63 -42.75 38.34 7.16
N GLY A 64 -43.11 37.21 6.54
CA GLY A 64 -43.50 37.13 5.13
C GLY A 64 -44.88 37.75 4.82
N PRO A 65 -45.34 37.64 3.57
CA PRO A 65 -46.58 36.88 3.36
C PRO A 65 -46.59 35.95 2.13
N GLU A 66 -47.56 35.04 2.11
CA GLU A 66 -47.88 34.11 1.01
C GLU A 66 -48.42 34.83 -0.26
N LEU A 67 -48.26 34.22 -1.44
CA LEU A 67 -49.25 34.30 -2.52
C LEU A 67 -49.39 32.98 -3.30
N ARG A 68 -50.57 32.78 -3.89
CA ARG A 68 -51.13 31.51 -4.38
C ARG A 68 -50.88 31.23 -5.88
N GLY A 69 -50.78 29.94 -6.24
CA GLY A 69 -51.85 29.23 -6.98
C GLY A 69 -51.75 28.99 -8.51
N GLY A 70 -52.31 27.85 -8.95
CA GLY A 70 -52.61 27.49 -10.36
C GLY A 70 -51.71 26.39 -10.95
N GLN A 71 -52.03 25.09 -10.93
CA GLN A 71 -53.00 24.29 -11.72
C GLN A 71 -52.70 24.04 -13.23
N ALA A 72 -52.43 22.77 -13.52
CA ALA A 72 -53.03 21.89 -14.56
C ALA A 72 -52.51 21.85 -16.03
N GLY A 73 -52.30 20.60 -16.51
CA GLY A 73 -52.32 20.16 -17.92
C GLY A 73 -50.95 20.08 -18.62
N GLY A 74 -50.61 19.02 -19.37
CA GLY A 74 -51.33 17.78 -19.64
C GLY A 74 -50.53 16.78 -20.51
N ALA A 75 -51.02 15.54 -20.56
CA ALA A 75 -50.43 14.32 -21.15
C ALA A 75 -49.81 14.39 -22.57
N GLN A 76 -48.81 13.53 -22.79
CA GLN A 76 -48.68 12.66 -23.98
C GLN A 76 -47.84 11.41 -23.62
N GLY A 77 -48.13 10.26 -24.22
CA GLY A 77 -47.39 9.02 -23.94
C GLY A 77 -47.52 7.96 -25.03
N VAL A 78 -46.47 7.16 -25.19
CA VAL A 78 -46.31 5.92 -25.98
C VAL A 78 -45.07 5.23 -25.37
N GLY A 79 -44.95 3.92 -25.16
CA GLY A 79 -45.87 2.79 -25.27
C GLY A 79 -45.12 1.52 -24.83
N GLN A 80 -45.82 0.51 -24.29
CA GLN A 80 -45.20 -0.78 -23.93
C GLN A 80 -44.95 -1.65 -25.17
N PRO A 81 -44.02 -2.61 -25.05
CA PRO A 81 -44.29 -3.97 -25.49
C PRO A 81 -44.18 -4.99 -24.35
N ASP A 82 -45.06 -5.98 -24.36
CA ASP A 82 -45.00 -7.15 -23.49
C ASP A 82 -43.73 -7.98 -23.71
N VAL A 83 -43.15 -8.51 -22.63
CA VAL A 83 -42.19 -9.63 -22.69
C VAL A 83 -42.72 -10.77 -21.81
N GLN A 84 -42.83 -11.95 -22.42
CA GLN A 84 -43.43 -13.13 -21.79
C GLN A 84 -42.51 -13.74 -20.73
N LEU A 85 -43.07 -14.04 -19.56
CA LEU A 85 -42.42 -14.86 -18.53
C LEU A 85 -42.28 -16.31 -19.01
N ALA A 86 -41.07 -16.71 -19.38
CA ALA A 86 -40.72 -18.11 -19.63
C ALA A 86 -40.15 -18.76 -18.36
N THR A 87 -41.01 -19.41 -17.57
CA THR A 87 -40.57 -20.24 -16.44
C THR A 87 -39.78 -21.44 -16.94
N ARG A 88 -38.46 -21.48 -16.68
CA ARG A 88 -37.62 -22.64 -17.00
C ARG A 88 -37.38 -23.49 -15.74
N GLN A 89 -37.91 -24.71 -15.73
CA GLN A 89 -37.64 -25.69 -14.67
C GLN A 89 -36.16 -26.10 -14.71
N VAL A 90 -35.53 -26.16 -13.53
CA VAL A 90 -34.21 -26.78 -13.36
C VAL A 90 -34.42 -28.27 -13.14
N GLY A 91 -33.86 -29.10 -14.01
CA GLY A 91 -33.72 -30.55 -13.82
C GLY A 91 -32.32 -30.88 -13.29
N PRO A 92 -32.14 -32.00 -12.57
CA PRO A 92 -30.85 -32.41 -12.04
C PRO A 92 -29.92 -32.91 -13.15
N TYR A 93 -28.61 -32.67 -12.99
CA TYR A 93 -27.58 -33.21 -13.88
C TYR A 93 -26.77 -34.28 -13.13
N GLU A 94 -26.82 -35.52 -13.60
CA GLU A 94 -25.96 -36.61 -13.13
C GLU A 94 -24.78 -36.84 -14.09
N GLY A 95 -23.57 -36.81 -13.54
CA GLY A 95 -22.44 -37.73 -13.76
C GLY A 95 -22.01 -38.19 -15.16
N ALA A 96 -20.75 -37.89 -15.50
CA ALA A 96 -19.73 -38.84 -16.00
C ALA A 96 -18.35 -38.13 -16.07
N GLY A 97 -17.21 -38.74 -15.79
CA GLY A 97 -16.97 -40.12 -15.34
C GLY A 97 -15.50 -40.32 -14.90
N SER A 98 -15.24 -41.42 -14.18
CA SER A 98 -13.97 -41.71 -13.49
C SER A 98 -13.04 -42.67 -14.23
N SER A 99 -11.72 -42.49 -14.06
CA SER A 99 -10.71 -43.56 -14.08
C SER A 99 -9.48 -43.12 -13.26
N GLY A 100 -8.75 -43.97 -12.52
CA GLY A 100 -9.04 -45.35 -12.18
C GLY A 100 -7.91 -46.05 -11.39
N LEU A 101 -8.10 -46.17 -10.06
CA LEU A 101 -7.64 -47.25 -9.17
C LEU A 101 -6.13 -47.52 -8.93
N GLY A 102 -5.80 -47.71 -7.64
CA GLY A 102 -4.50 -48.17 -7.14
C GLY A 102 -4.52 -48.55 -5.65
N SER A 103 -5.54 -49.29 -5.20
CA SER A 103 -5.72 -49.64 -3.77
C SER A 103 -4.86 -50.83 -3.33
N VAL A 104 -4.22 -50.73 -2.16
CA VAL A 104 -3.76 -51.89 -1.38
C VAL A 104 -4.36 -51.81 0.03
N THR A 105 -5.08 -52.85 0.42
CA THR A 105 -5.74 -52.99 1.73
C THR A 105 -4.86 -53.75 2.72
N GLY A 106 -4.96 -53.44 4.02
CA GLY A 106 -4.25 -54.24 5.03
C GLY A 106 -4.48 -53.87 6.50
N GLY A 107 -5.32 -54.66 7.19
CA GLY A 107 -5.19 -54.90 8.63
C GLY A 107 -5.89 -53.93 9.58
N ASN A 108 -6.59 -54.47 10.56
CA ASN A 108 -7.29 -53.75 11.63
C ASN A 108 -7.00 -54.45 12.98
N GLN A 109 -7.05 -53.69 14.09
CA GLN A 109 -7.01 -54.12 15.50
C GLN A 109 -5.64 -54.56 16.10
N PRO A 110 -5.41 -54.40 17.43
CA PRO A 110 -5.99 -53.41 18.35
C PRO A 110 -4.99 -52.77 19.35
N PHE A 111 -5.52 -51.82 20.14
CA PHE A 111 -4.94 -51.26 21.37
C PHE A 111 -4.35 -52.30 22.35
N ASP A 112 -3.30 -51.90 23.06
CA ASP A 112 -3.02 -52.37 24.43
C ASP A 112 -2.81 -51.17 25.37
N ARG A 113 -3.14 -51.35 26.65
CA ARG A 113 -2.99 -50.36 27.73
C ARG A 113 -1.90 -50.82 28.68
N SER A 114 -0.97 -49.92 29.02
CA SER A 114 -0.32 -49.99 30.34
C SER A 114 -0.40 -48.65 31.04
N VAL A 115 -1.05 -48.68 32.20
CA VAL A 115 -1.02 -47.65 33.23
C VAL A 115 0.19 -47.95 34.10
N ASP A 116 0.92 -46.93 34.54
CA ASP A 116 1.73 -47.06 35.75
C ASP A 116 1.50 -45.86 36.69
N GLN A 117 1.50 -46.14 38.00
CA GLN A 117 1.15 -45.19 39.06
C GLN A 117 2.21 -45.14 40.16
N GLY A 118 2.66 -43.93 40.48
CA GLY A 118 3.36 -43.55 41.72
C GLY A 118 3.57 -42.03 41.68
N GLY A 119 3.25 -41.21 42.69
CA GLY A 119 3.16 -41.45 44.13
C GLY A 119 4.55 -41.31 44.76
N LEU A 120 4.83 -40.44 45.74
CA LEU A 120 4.02 -39.55 46.58
C LEU A 120 4.92 -38.43 47.18
N LEU A 121 4.31 -37.32 47.60
CA LEU A 121 4.70 -36.42 48.72
C LEU A 121 6.12 -35.79 48.80
N GLY A 122 6.13 -34.45 48.78
CA GLY A 122 6.42 -33.66 49.99
C GLY A 122 7.85 -33.16 50.23
N GLY A 123 8.03 -31.83 50.33
CA GLY A 123 9.29 -31.23 50.79
C GLY A 123 9.35 -29.71 50.64
N ALA A 124 8.80 -28.96 51.60
CA ALA A 124 9.02 -27.53 51.68
C ALA A 124 10.33 -27.21 52.42
N PHE A 125 11.18 -26.36 51.86
CA PHE A 125 12.29 -25.73 52.58
C PHE A 125 12.50 -24.28 52.13
N LEU A 126 12.61 -23.39 53.11
CA LEU A 126 13.03 -22.00 52.94
C LEU A 126 14.55 -21.93 52.70
N GLY A 127 14.98 -21.12 51.74
CA GLY A 127 16.38 -20.82 51.48
C GLY A 127 16.52 -19.51 50.69
N ALA A 128 17.17 -18.51 51.28
CA ALA A 128 17.18 -17.15 50.74
C ALA A 128 18.25 -16.92 49.66
N GLY A 129 17.92 -16.06 48.69
CA GLY A 129 18.85 -15.12 48.07
C GLY A 129 19.79 -15.66 46.98
N ARG A 130 19.44 -15.36 45.73
CA ARG A 130 20.40 -14.97 44.67
C ARG A 130 19.70 -14.21 43.56
N ALA A 131 20.38 -13.22 42.99
CA ALA A 131 19.89 -12.49 41.83
C ALA A 131 19.74 -13.45 40.64
N GLY A 132 18.55 -13.51 40.05
CA GLY A 132 18.30 -14.27 38.83
C GLY A 132 18.73 -13.47 37.62
N GLY A 133 19.68 -13.99 36.84
CA GLY A 133 19.88 -13.53 35.48
C GLY A 133 18.74 -14.05 34.59
N PHE A 134 18.27 -13.24 33.65
CA PHE A 134 17.30 -13.66 32.66
C PHE A 134 17.90 -14.75 31.76
N GLY A 135 17.47 -15.99 31.96
CA GLY A 135 17.80 -17.10 31.07
C GLY A 135 16.81 -17.12 29.91
N HIS A 136 17.21 -16.61 28.74
CA HIS A 136 16.44 -16.80 27.51
C HIS A 136 16.45 -18.28 27.13
N GLY A 137 15.35 -18.98 27.43
CA GLY A 137 15.06 -20.27 26.84
C GLY A 137 14.64 -20.07 25.38
N SER A 138 15.17 -20.88 24.47
CA SER A 138 14.69 -20.91 23.08
C SER A 138 13.22 -21.29 23.06
N ILE A 139 12.36 -20.43 22.51
CA ILE A 139 10.92 -20.70 22.32
C ILE A 139 10.72 -21.78 21.25
N VAL A 140 11.62 -21.85 20.26
CA VAL A 140 11.61 -22.90 19.23
C VAL A 140 11.94 -24.25 19.87
N PRO A 141 11.08 -25.28 19.72
CA PRO A 141 11.36 -26.65 20.15
C PRO A 141 12.69 -27.14 19.58
N ALA A 142 13.45 -27.86 20.41
CA ALA A 142 14.79 -28.33 20.04
C ALA A 142 14.83 -29.23 18.80
N ASP A 143 13.69 -29.80 18.37
CA ASP A 143 13.61 -30.64 17.19
C ASP A 143 13.23 -29.85 15.91
N LEU A 144 12.43 -28.78 16.02
CA LEU A 144 12.27 -27.79 14.93
C LEU A 144 13.60 -27.06 14.67
N ALA A 145 14.30 -26.63 15.73
CA ALA A 145 15.61 -26.01 15.64
C ALA A 145 16.73 -26.93 15.10
N LYS A 146 16.53 -28.26 15.12
CA LYS A 146 17.42 -29.25 14.47
C LYS A 146 17.00 -29.56 13.04
N ALA A 147 15.70 -29.60 12.75
CA ALA A 147 15.17 -29.88 11.42
C ALA A 147 15.46 -28.73 10.46
N PHE A 148 15.39 -27.49 10.95
CA PHE A 148 15.62 -26.27 10.19
C PHE A 148 16.72 -25.43 10.87
N PRO A 149 18.01 -25.79 10.74
CA PRO A 149 19.13 -25.06 11.34
C PRO A 149 19.41 -23.70 10.67
N GLY A 150 18.60 -23.33 9.66
CA GLY A 150 18.64 -22.02 9.02
C GLY A 150 18.09 -20.95 9.96
N ARG A 151 18.99 -20.28 10.69
CA ARG A 151 18.70 -18.89 11.07
C ARG A 151 18.42 -18.12 9.78
N TYR A 152 17.36 -17.33 9.77
CA TYR A 152 17.34 -16.14 8.95
C TYR A 152 18.50 -15.26 9.43
N LEU A 153 19.62 -15.38 8.72
CA LEU A 153 20.59 -14.32 8.58
C LEU A 153 20.43 -13.90 7.11
N PRO A 154 19.98 -12.66 6.81
CA PRO A 154 20.40 -12.07 5.54
C PRO A 154 21.93 -12.16 5.54
N GLY A 155 22.47 -12.76 4.48
CA GLY A 155 23.75 -13.45 4.57
C GLY A 155 24.85 -12.61 5.23
N LYS A 156 25.49 -13.14 6.28
CA LYS A 156 26.83 -12.63 6.64
C LYS A 156 27.81 -12.73 5.45
N GLU A 157 27.49 -13.59 4.48
CA GLU A 157 28.19 -13.75 3.19
C GLU A 157 27.64 -12.85 2.05
N SER A 158 26.50 -12.16 2.22
CA SER A 158 26.05 -11.09 1.31
C SER A 158 26.51 -9.70 1.80
N CYS A 159 26.66 -9.52 3.12
CA CYS A 159 27.26 -8.32 3.72
C CYS A 159 28.73 -8.07 3.33
N GLU A 160 29.39 -9.03 2.65
CA GLU A 160 30.75 -8.88 2.10
C GLU A 160 30.79 -8.38 0.64
N ARG A 161 29.65 -8.02 0.02
CA ARG A 161 29.63 -7.42 -1.33
C ARG A 161 28.99 -6.02 -1.33
N SER A 162 29.81 -5.06 -1.78
CA SER A 162 29.52 -3.62 -1.89
C SER A 162 29.04 -2.96 -0.59
N ILE A 163 30.00 -2.64 0.30
CA ILE A 163 29.85 -1.45 1.13
C ILE A 163 29.84 -0.27 0.15
N VAL A 164 28.67 0.33 -0.07
CA VAL A 164 28.59 1.51 -0.94
C VAL A 164 29.47 2.62 -0.38
N SER A 165 30.36 3.10 -1.24
CA SER A 165 31.50 3.93 -0.83
C SER A 165 31.28 5.41 -1.13
N THR A 166 30.43 5.69 -2.12
CA THR A 166 30.11 7.04 -2.59
C THR A 166 28.66 7.13 -3.06
N LEU A 167 28.12 8.35 -3.13
CA LEU A 167 26.80 8.62 -3.70
C LEU A 167 26.68 8.23 -5.19
N ALA A 168 27.80 8.06 -5.90
CA ALA A 168 27.80 7.63 -7.30
C ALA A 168 27.56 6.12 -7.48
N ASP A 169 27.60 5.34 -6.39
CA ASP A 169 27.31 3.90 -6.39
C ASP A 169 25.81 3.60 -6.15
N ILE A 170 24.96 4.63 -5.99
CA ILE A 170 23.53 4.52 -5.66
C ILE A 170 22.68 4.59 -6.95
N ASP A 171 21.87 3.57 -7.17
CA ASP A 171 20.79 3.57 -8.18
C ASP A 171 19.48 3.07 -7.56
N LEU A 172 18.66 4.01 -7.07
CA LEU A 172 17.33 3.73 -6.52
C LEU A 172 16.28 3.38 -7.59
N THR A 173 16.65 3.39 -8.87
CA THR A 173 15.79 2.97 -9.97
C THR A 173 15.90 1.47 -10.25
N ASP A 174 17.10 0.88 -10.06
CA ASP A 174 17.37 -0.54 -10.22
C ASP A 174 16.46 -1.42 -9.33
N PRO A 175 15.52 -2.21 -9.90
CA PRO A 175 14.61 -3.04 -9.14
C PRO A 175 15.22 -4.39 -8.71
N ASP A 176 16.35 -4.81 -9.27
CA ASP A 176 17.06 -6.04 -8.87
C ASP A 176 17.65 -5.88 -7.47
N VAL A 177 18.12 -4.67 -7.13
CA VAL A 177 18.55 -4.32 -5.76
C VAL A 177 17.43 -4.58 -4.75
N PHE A 178 16.19 -4.22 -5.07
CA PHE A 178 15.03 -4.40 -4.19
C PHE A 178 14.55 -5.86 -4.11
N ALA A 179 14.71 -6.62 -5.20
CA ALA A 179 14.51 -8.07 -5.25
C ALA A 179 15.51 -8.84 -4.37
N GLU A 180 16.75 -8.35 -4.22
CA GLU A 180 17.73 -8.97 -3.32
C GLU A 180 17.59 -8.51 -1.86
N ARG A 181 17.39 -7.21 -1.62
CA ARG A 181 17.47 -6.61 -0.28
C ARG A 181 16.73 -5.27 -0.17
N MET A 182 16.67 -4.72 1.04
CA MET A 182 16.36 -3.30 1.23
C MET A 182 17.67 -2.52 1.43
N PRO A 183 18.03 -1.52 0.60
CA PRO A 183 19.33 -0.85 0.65
C PRO A 183 19.41 0.23 1.76
N HIS A 184 19.26 -0.18 3.02
CA HIS A 184 19.33 0.73 4.18
C HIS A 184 20.67 1.49 4.25
N ASP A 185 21.78 0.83 3.95
CA ASP A 185 23.13 1.42 3.87
C ASP A 185 23.23 2.62 2.91
N TRP A 186 22.50 2.60 1.79
CA TRP A 186 22.45 3.72 0.84
C TRP A 186 21.71 4.90 1.45
N PHE A 187 20.61 4.63 2.15
CA PHE A 187 19.83 5.64 2.85
C PHE A 187 20.61 6.27 4.01
N ASP A 188 21.41 5.49 4.74
CA ASP A 188 22.28 5.97 5.81
C ASP A 188 23.40 6.90 5.27
N LEU A 189 23.95 6.58 4.09
CA LEU A 189 24.87 7.45 3.36
C LEU A 189 24.18 8.73 2.90
N LEU A 190 23.00 8.64 2.28
CA LEU A 190 22.21 9.79 1.83
C LEU A 190 21.88 10.74 2.99
N ARG A 191 21.32 10.24 4.11
CA ARG A 191 20.99 11.08 5.28
C ARG A 191 22.22 11.81 5.86
N ARG A 192 23.40 11.19 5.78
CA ARG A 192 24.67 11.75 6.28
C ARG A 192 25.27 12.81 5.35
N GLU A 193 25.23 12.60 4.04
CA GLU A 193 26.04 13.39 3.08
C GLU A 193 25.19 14.24 2.12
N ALA A 194 24.00 13.79 1.73
CA ALA A 194 23.09 14.49 0.84
C ALA A 194 21.61 14.13 1.16
N PRO A 195 21.02 14.67 2.24
CA PRO A 195 19.68 14.29 2.70
C PRO A 195 18.55 14.70 1.74
N VAL A 196 18.85 15.68 0.87
CA VAL A 196 18.14 15.99 -0.37
C VAL A 196 19.18 15.89 -1.48
N TRP A 197 18.98 14.98 -2.43
CA TRP A 197 19.95 14.64 -3.46
C TRP A 197 19.27 14.50 -4.83
N GLU A 198 19.90 14.94 -5.90
CA GLU A 198 19.43 14.71 -7.27
C GLU A 198 19.96 13.35 -7.75
N HIS A 199 19.05 12.38 -7.89
CA HIS A 199 19.36 11.11 -8.54
C HIS A 199 19.59 11.37 -10.03
N PRO A 200 20.73 10.93 -10.61
CA PRO A 200 20.99 11.09 -12.03
C PRO A 200 20.00 10.27 -12.86
N ALA A 201 19.79 10.69 -14.12
CA ALA A 201 19.09 9.86 -15.09
C ALA A 201 19.86 8.54 -15.34
N THR A 202 19.12 7.45 -15.51
CA THR A 202 19.61 6.11 -15.87
C THR A 202 19.09 5.71 -17.25
N ASP A 203 19.58 4.60 -17.81
CA ASP A 203 19.08 4.12 -19.11
C ASP A 203 17.60 3.67 -19.03
N GLU A 204 17.15 3.16 -17.88
CA GLU A 204 15.75 2.78 -17.63
C GLU A 204 14.87 3.98 -17.24
N HIS A 205 15.44 4.97 -16.53
CA HIS A 205 14.76 6.18 -16.10
C HIS A 205 15.52 7.43 -16.58
N PRO A 206 15.27 7.90 -17.83
CA PRO A 206 16.08 8.93 -18.49
C PRO A 206 15.83 10.37 -17.98
N GLU A 207 15.18 10.53 -16.83
CA GLU A 207 14.89 11.81 -16.21
C GLU A 207 15.41 11.82 -14.76
N PRO A 208 16.24 12.80 -14.36
CA PRO A 208 16.71 12.92 -12.99
C PRO A 208 15.55 13.29 -12.04
N PHE A 209 15.70 12.98 -10.76
CA PHE A 209 14.68 13.26 -9.75
C PHE A 209 15.29 13.48 -8.37
N TRP A 210 14.62 14.30 -7.55
CA TRP A 210 15.06 14.54 -6.19
C TRP A 210 14.69 13.37 -5.28
N VAL A 211 15.64 12.97 -4.43
CA VAL A 211 15.55 11.96 -3.40
C VAL A 211 15.60 12.66 -2.05
N VAL A 212 14.52 12.57 -1.29
CA VAL A 212 14.42 13.12 0.07
C VAL A 212 14.48 11.96 1.05
N SER A 213 15.57 11.87 1.81
CA SER A 213 15.90 10.69 2.64
C SER A 213 15.82 10.95 4.15
N SER A 214 16.03 12.18 4.60
CA SER A 214 15.90 12.54 6.03
C SER A 214 14.45 12.76 6.45
N TYR A 215 14.10 12.39 7.69
CA TYR A 215 12.77 12.56 8.27
C TYR A 215 12.27 14.00 8.19
N GLU A 216 13.11 14.97 8.55
CA GLU A 216 12.79 16.41 8.60
C GLU A 216 12.24 16.93 7.26
N HIS A 217 13.00 16.73 6.18
CA HIS A 217 12.61 17.19 4.85
C HIS A 217 11.43 16.38 4.26
N ILE A 218 11.27 15.10 4.60
CA ILE A 218 10.05 14.34 4.21
C ILE A 218 8.81 14.94 4.89
N ALA A 219 8.90 15.27 6.18
CA ALA A 219 7.81 15.91 6.93
C ALA A 219 7.56 17.37 6.51
N GLU A 220 8.57 18.08 6.03
CA GLU A 220 8.41 19.38 5.36
C GLU A 220 7.64 19.25 4.04
N ALA A 221 8.06 18.34 3.15
CA ALA A 221 7.40 18.12 1.87
C ALA A 221 5.92 17.70 2.03
N HIS A 222 5.57 16.89 3.04
CA HIS A 222 4.18 16.53 3.34
C HIS A 222 3.33 17.73 3.81
N ARG A 223 3.90 18.64 4.61
CA ARG A 223 3.21 19.85 5.05
C ARG A 223 3.02 20.84 3.90
N SER A 224 3.95 20.88 2.96
CA SER A 224 3.95 21.74 1.77
C SER A 224 3.25 21.10 0.56
N GLY A 225 2.18 20.33 0.76
CA GLY A 225 1.53 19.51 -0.29
C GLY A 225 0.91 20.27 -1.48
N THR A 226 0.79 21.59 -1.45
CA THR A 226 0.42 22.41 -2.64
C THR A 226 1.63 22.82 -3.48
N LEU A 227 2.82 22.80 -2.88
CA LEU A 227 4.11 23.01 -3.53
C LEU A 227 4.66 21.69 -4.08
N PHE A 228 4.47 20.60 -3.35
CA PHE A 228 4.79 19.25 -3.76
C PHE A 228 3.49 18.48 -4.05
N SER A 229 3.01 18.57 -5.29
CA SER A 229 1.75 18.00 -5.77
C SER A 229 1.75 16.48 -5.79
N HIS A 230 0.61 15.84 -5.48
CA HIS A 230 0.38 14.40 -5.68
C HIS A 230 -0.17 14.10 -7.10
N GLN A 231 -0.55 15.14 -7.83
CA GLN A 231 -1.29 15.09 -9.08
C GLN A 231 -0.37 15.32 -10.29
N THR A 232 0.14 16.54 -10.47
CA THR A 232 0.86 16.95 -11.69
C THR A 232 1.72 18.20 -11.42
N GLY A 233 2.40 18.72 -12.43
CA GLY A 233 3.12 19.99 -12.33
C GLY A 233 3.50 20.56 -13.70
N PRO A 234 4.18 21.71 -13.73
CA PRO A 234 4.67 22.30 -14.96
C PRO A 234 5.48 21.32 -15.81
N GLY A 235 5.25 21.31 -17.13
CA GLY A 235 5.94 20.41 -18.06
C GLY A 235 5.46 18.95 -18.07
N ARG A 236 4.41 18.58 -17.32
CA ARG A 236 3.84 17.21 -17.29
C ARG A 236 2.57 17.02 -18.12
N ASP A 237 1.99 18.09 -18.66
CA ASP A 237 0.76 18.06 -19.49
C ASP A 237 -0.37 17.18 -18.92
N GLY A 238 -0.66 17.33 -17.62
CA GLY A 238 -1.72 16.58 -16.92
C GLY A 238 -1.30 15.19 -16.43
N ALA A 239 -0.19 14.63 -16.91
CA ALA A 239 0.40 13.41 -16.38
C ALA A 239 1.06 13.65 -15.00
N GLY A 240 1.38 12.58 -14.28
CA GLY A 240 2.04 12.68 -12.98
C GLY A 240 1.75 11.51 -12.05
N GLY A 241 1.25 11.79 -10.86
CA GLY A 241 0.91 10.80 -9.85
C GLY A 241 2.01 10.52 -8.81
N ILE A 242 1.86 9.38 -8.13
CA ILE A 242 2.65 9.01 -6.94
C ILE A 242 3.82 8.05 -7.20
N ALA A 243 3.89 7.41 -8.37
CA ALA A 243 5.02 6.58 -8.79
C ALA A 243 6.14 7.43 -9.44
N LEU A 244 7.34 6.88 -9.59
CA LEU A 244 8.46 7.57 -10.25
C LEU A 244 8.16 7.87 -11.73
N ASN A 245 7.59 6.89 -12.45
CA ASN A 245 7.09 7.08 -13.81
C ASN A 245 5.79 7.91 -13.81
N ASP A 246 5.59 8.69 -14.88
CA ASP A 246 4.38 9.49 -15.04
C ASP A 246 3.20 8.61 -15.50
N ILE A 247 2.14 8.60 -14.70
CA ILE A 247 0.84 8.05 -15.11
C ILE A 247 0.19 9.10 -16.02
N ALA A 248 -0.26 8.68 -17.20
CA ALA A 248 -0.84 9.57 -18.19
C ALA A 248 -2.10 10.31 -17.68
N GLU A 249 -2.38 11.48 -18.27
CA GLU A 249 -3.62 12.23 -18.03
C GLU A 249 -4.84 11.32 -18.25
N GLY A 250 -5.87 11.46 -17.39
CA GLY A 250 -7.11 10.70 -17.50
C GLY A 250 -7.03 9.25 -16.98
N ARG A 251 -5.86 8.77 -16.54
CA ARG A 251 -5.65 7.39 -16.05
C ARG A 251 -5.47 7.29 -14.53
N GLY A 252 -5.34 8.41 -13.83
CA GLY A 252 -5.15 8.45 -12.37
C GLY A 252 -5.02 9.86 -11.79
N PRO A 253 -4.05 10.67 -12.24
CA PRO A 253 -3.89 12.06 -11.82
C PRO A 253 -5.17 12.88 -11.93
N GLY A 254 -5.57 13.50 -10.82
CA GLY A 254 -6.77 14.34 -10.71
C GLY A 254 -8.11 13.59 -10.67
N LEU A 255 -8.09 12.25 -10.77
CA LEU A 255 -9.27 11.38 -10.77
C LEU A 255 -9.29 10.40 -9.60
N GLN A 256 -8.16 9.78 -9.28
CA GLN A 256 -8.00 8.98 -8.06
C GLN A 256 -7.64 9.88 -6.88
N MET A 257 -8.31 9.69 -5.74
CA MET A 257 -8.13 10.52 -4.54
C MET A 257 -6.66 10.63 -4.09
N VAL A 258 -5.87 9.55 -4.20
CA VAL A 258 -4.46 9.54 -3.80
C VAL A 258 -3.55 10.37 -4.73
N MET A 259 -3.97 10.62 -5.97
CA MET A 259 -3.27 11.41 -7.00
C MET A 259 -4.02 12.71 -7.35
N THR A 260 -4.77 13.26 -6.42
CA THR A 260 -5.55 14.50 -6.61
C THR A 260 -5.13 15.50 -5.53
N ASP A 261 -5.02 16.79 -5.85
CA ASP A 261 -4.69 17.80 -4.85
C ASP A 261 -5.94 18.54 -4.29
N PRO A 262 -5.82 19.26 -3.16
CA PRO A 262 -6.84 20.22 -2.72
C PRO A 262 -7.10 21.31 -3.78
N PRO A 263 -8.36 21.79 -3.94
CA PRO A 263 -9.52 21.50 -3.09
C PRO A 263 -10.26 20.20 -3.46
N GLN A 264 -10.06 19.62 -4.64
CA GLN A 264 -10.81 18.44 -5.08
C GLN A 264 -10.56 17.23 -4.18
N HIS A 265 -9.32 16.99 -3.76
CA HIS A 265 -9.01 15.97 -2.76
C HIS A 265 -9.71 16.22 -1.42
N THR A 266 -9.85 17.47 -0.97
CA THR A 266 -10.57 17.79 0.27
C THR A 266 -12.05 17.46 0.16
N ARG A 267 -12.68 17.74 -0.99
CA ARG A 267 -14.07 17.32 -1.31
C ARG A 267 -14.20 15.80 -1.28
N TYR A 268 -13.31 15.11 -1.98
CA TYR A 268 -13.27 13.65 -2.09
C TYR A 268 -13.10 12.98 -0.73
N ARG A 269 -12.13 13.45 0.07
CA ARG A 269 -11.85 12.94 1.41
C ARG A 269 -12.99 13.19 2.39
N LYS A 270 -13.66 14.36 2.32
CA LYS A 270 -14.89 14.63 3.07
C LYS A 270 -16.00 13.61 2.72
N LEU A 271 -16.15 13.25 1.45
CA LEU A 271 -17.13 12.26 0.98
C LEU A 271 -16.82 10.84 1.47
N VAL A 272 -15.63 10.31 1.21
CA VAL A 272 -15.31 8.91 1.56
C VAL A 272 -15.29 8.67 3.07
N ASN A 273 -14.93 9.68 3.87
CA ASN A 273 -15.00 9.63 5.33
C ASN A 273 -16.42 9.35 5.86
N THR A 274 -17.49 9.63 5.10
CA THR A 274 -18.87 9.30 5.52
C THR A 274 -19.11 7.80 5.66
N GLY A 275 -18.39 6.96 4.89
CA GLY A 275 -18.47 5.50 4.98
C GLY A 275 -17.86 4.93 6.26
N PHE A 276 -16.85 5.59 6.83
CA PHE A 276 -16.13 5.17 8.04
C PHE A 276 -16.86 5.56 9.33
N THR A 277 -18.15 5.22 9.41
CA THR A 277 -18.97 5.52 10.60
C THR A 277 -18.45 4.78 11.85
N PRO A 278 -18.68 5.30 13.07
CA PRO A 278 -18.32 4.58 14.30
C PRO A 278 -18.96 3.19 14.45
N ARG A 279 -20.04 2.90 13.72
CA ARG A 279 -20.65 1.56 13.63
C ARG A 279 -19.79 0.64 12.77
N MET A 280 -19.38 1.10 11.59
CA MET A 280 -18.49 0.36 10.69
C MET A 280 -17.18 0.01 11.40
N VAL A 281 -16.55 0.99 12.06
CA VAL A 281 -15.29 0.78 12.82
C VAL A 281 -15.41 -0.31 13.91
N ARG A 282 -16.56 -0.45 14.59
CA ARG A 282 -16.77 -1.53 15.55
C ARG A 282 -16.97 -2.89 14.88
N ARG A 283 -17.74 -2.93 13.77
CA ARG A 283 -17.93 -4.16 12.98
C ARG A 283 -16.61 -4.68 12.42
N MET A 284 -15.67 -3.79 12.08
CA MET A 284 -14.33 -4.17 11.62
C MET A 284 -13.57 -4.99 12.68
N ASP A 285 -13.60 -4.64 13.97
CA ASP A 285 -12.93 -5.44 15.03
C ASP A 285 -13.50 -6.87 15.13
N GLU A 286 -14.84 -7.00 15.19
CA GLU A 286 -15.50 -8.31 15.28
C GLU A 286 -15.21 -9.18 14.05
N VAL A 287 -15.27 -8.61 12.84
CA VAL A 287 -14.98 -9.32 11.59
C VAL A 287 -13.49 -9.68 11.50
N MET A 288 -12.57 -8.77 11.84
CA MET A 288 -11.12 -9.04 11.72
C MET A 288 -10.66 -10.13 12.69
N ARG A 289 -11.25 -10.22 13.89
CA ARG A 289 -11.00 -11.34 14.82
C ARG A 289 -11.43 -12.67 14.21
N LEU A 290 -12.65 -12.74 13.69
CA LEU A 290 -13.17 -13.95 13.03
C LEU A 290 -12.33 -14.33 11.80
N ARG A 291 -11.94 -13.37 10.96
CA ARG A 291 -11.07 -13.62 9.79
C ARG A 291 -9.70 -14.12 10.21
N THR A 292 -9.10 -13.55 11.25
CA THR A 292 -7.85 -14.03 11.84
C THR A 292 -7.98 -15.48 12.29
N ASP A 293 -9.04 -15.84 13.03
CA ASP A 293 -9.26 -17.23 13.46
C ASP A 293 -9.46 -18.19 12.29
N ILE A 294 -10.22 -17.81 11.25
CA ILE A 294 -10.41 -18.61 10.03
C ILE A 294 -9.07 -18.85 9.31
N ILE A 295 -8.25 -17.82 9.15
CA ILE A 295 -6.96 -17.89 8.47
C ILE A 295 -6.00 -18.81 9.23
N LEU A 296 -5.89 -18.62 10.55
CA LEU A 296 -5.01 -19.44 11.38
C LEU A 296 -5.54 -20.88 11.52
N ASP A 297 -6.86 -21.12 11.53
CA ASP A 297 -7.46 -22.46 11.50
C ASP A 297 -7.06 -23.25 10.24
N ARG A 298 -7.09 -22.61 9.06
CA ARG A 298 -6.71 -23.26 7.77
C ARG A 298 -5.28 -23.78 7.74
N ILE A 299 -4.36 -23.18 8.52
CA ILE A 299 -2.95 -23.59 8.54
C ILE A 299 -2.56 -24.40 9.79
N CYS A 300 -3.25 -24.23 10.92
CA CYS A 300 -2.75 -24.71 12.21
C CYS A 300 -2.45 -26.22 12.27
N GLU A 301 -3.18 -27.07 11.53
CA GLU A 301 -2.95 -28.51 11.51
C GLU A 301 -1.83 -28.95 10.54
N ARG A 302 -1.43 -28.08 9.59
CA ARG A 302 -0.41 -28.41 8.56
C ARG A 302 1.01 -28.45 9.12
N GLY A 303 1.31 -27.63 10.12
CA GLY A 303 2.67 -27.45 10.66
C GLY A 303 3.63 -26.68 9.73
N SER A 304 3.20 -26.33 8.52
CA SER A 304 3.92 -25.47 7.59
C SER A 304 2.98 -24.75 6.62
N ALA A 305 3.42 -23.57 6.16
CA ALA A 305 2.69 -22.68 5.29
C ALA A 305 3.64 -21.84 4.43
N ASP A 306 3.11 -21.24 3.36
CA ASP A 306 3.68 -20.00 2.84
C ASP A 306 3.00 -18.85 3.58
N PHE A 307 3.73 -18.15 4.44
CA PHE A 307 3.18 -17.12 5.29
C PHE A 307 2.59 -15.95 4.49
N VAL A 308 3.12 -15.66 3.29
CA VAL A 308 2.55 -14.57 2.47
C VAL A 308 1.19 -14.98 1.93
N LEU A 309 1.12 -16.14 1.26
CA LEU A 309 -0.08 -16.59 0.56
C LEU A 309 -1.16 -17.13 1.52
N ASP A 310 -0.78 -17.97 2.47
CA ASP A 310 -1.73 -18.63 3.38
C ASP A 310 -2.19 -17.71 4.54
N VAL A 311 -1.48 -16.61 4.83
CA VAL A 311 -1.76 -15.75 6.01
C VAL A 311 -1.82 -14.26 5.67
N ALA A 312 -0.72 -13.66 5.22
CA ALA A 312 -0.58 -12.21 5.17
C ALA A 312 -1.43 -11.54 4.08
N ALA A 313 -1.65 -12.22 2.94
CA ALA A 313 -2.47 -11.72 1.85
C ALA A 313 -4.00 -11.88 2.09
N GLU A 314 -4.41 -12.91 2.82
CA GLU A 314 -5.83 -13.21 3.05
C GLU A 314 -6.51 -12.19 3.96
N LEU A 315 -5.87 -11.77 5.06
CA LEU A 315 -6.49 -10.89 6.05
C LEU A 315 -6.94 -9.53 5.48
N PRO A 316 -6.06 -8.69 4.90
CA PRO A 316 -6.45 -7.38 4.39
C PRO A 316 -7.42 -7.47 3.21
N LEU A 317 -7.26 -8.48 2.34
CA LEU A 317 -8.17 -8.69 1.22
C LEU A 317 -9.60 -8.98 1.69
N MET A 318 -9.73 -9.89 2.66
CA MET A 318 -11.03 -10.23 3.25
C MET A 318 -11.60 -9.03 4.04
N ALA A 319 -10.74 -8.25 4.69
CA ALA A 319 -11.14 -7.01 5.37
C ALA A 319 -11.79 -6.01 4.42
N ILE A 320 -11.14 -5.72 3.30
CA ILE A 320 -11.65 -4.81 2.26
C ILE A 320 -12.98 -5.34 1.70
N ALA A 321 -13.05 -6.63 1.39
CA ALA A 321 -14.26 -7.28 0.89
C ALA A 321 -15.44 -7.16 1.88
N ASP A 322 -15.23 -7.45 3.17
CA ASP A 322 -16.26 -7.33 4.21
C ASP A 322 -16.70 -5.89 4.47
N ILE A 323 -15.79 -4.92 4.40
CA ILE A 323 -16.09 -3.49 4.62
C ILE A 323 -16.88 -2.93 3.45
N ILE A 324 -16.47 -3.21 2.21
CA ILE A 324 -17.16 -2.80 1.00
C ILE A 324 -18.51 -3.53 0.86
N GLY A 325 -18.64 -4.74 1.40
CA GLY A 325 -19.85 -5.57 1.24
C GLY A 325 -19.85 -6.35 -0.08
N VAL A 326 -18.67 -6.80 -0.50
CA VAL A 326 -18.48 -7.69 -1.65
C VAL A 326 -19.04 -9.09 -1.31
N PRO A 327 -19.90 -9.69 -2.16
CA PRO A 327 -20.40 -11.05 -1.95
C PRO A 327 -19.29 -12.09 -1.82
N ASP A 328 -19.52 -13.12 -1.00
CA ASP A 328 -18.51 -14.15 -0.71
C ASP A 328 -18.06 -14.91 -1.97
N GLU A 329 -18.98 -15.12 -2.92
CA GLU A 329 -18.70 -15.72 -4.22
C GLU A 329 -17.74 -14.90 -5.10
N ASP A 330 -17.68 -13.57 -4.96
CA ASP A 330 -16.85 -12.69 -5.79
C ASP A 330 -15.44 -12.45 -5.22
N ARG A 331 -15.18 -12.78 -3.94
CA ARG A 331 -13.90 -12.46 -3.27
C ARG A 331 -12.66 -13.03 -3.95
N HIS A 332 -12.80 -14.15 -4.65
CA HIS A 332 -11.71 -14.75 -5.43
C HIS A 332 -11.22 -13.83 -6.57
N ARG A 333 -12.11 -12.99 -7.11
CA ARG A 333 -11.78 -12.01 -8.16
C ARG A 333 -10.96 -10.85 -7.60
N LEU A 334 -11.25 -10.44 -6.36
CA LEU A 334 -10.46 -9.41 -5.67
C LEU A 334 -9.00 -9.90 -5.46
N LEU A 335 -8.78 -11.18 -5.18
CA LEU A 335 -7.44 -11.76 -5.09
C LEU A 335 -6.72 -11.73 -6.45
N ASP A 336 -7.39 -12.19 -7.51
CA ASP A 336 -6.88 -12.18 -8.89
C ASP A 336 -6.48 -10.77 -9.35
N TRP A 337 -7.41 -9.81 -9.24
CA TRP A 337 -7.16 -8.41 -9.58
C TRP A 337 -6.02 -7.82 -8.76
N SER A 338 -5.98 -8.07 -7.45
CA SER A 338 -4.90 -7.56 -6.62
C SER A 338 -3.54 -8.11 -7.06
N ASN A 339 -3.41 -9.41 -7.33
CA ASN A 339 -2.15 -9.99 -7.81
C ASN A 339 -1.77 -9.44 -9.19
N ARG A 340 -2.72 -9.30 -10.12
CA ARG A 340 -2.51 -8.67 -11.45
C ARG A 340 -2.14 -7.19 -11.38
N THR A 341 -2.41 -6.49 -10.27
CA THR A 341 -1.97 -5.10 -10.06
C THR A 341 -0.61 -4.94 -9.37
N ILE A 342 -0.10 -5.98 -8.71
CA ILE A 342 1.08 -5.89 -7.81
C ILE A 342 2.42 -5.89 -8.56
N GLY A 343 2.49 -6.49 -9.76
CA GLY A 343 3.76 -7.05 -10.24
C GLY A 343 4.19 -6.73 -11.67
N GLY A 344 3.82 -5.60 -12.26
CA GLY A 344 4.18 -5.27 -13.65
C GLY A 344 5.70 -5.30 -13.96
N SER A 345 6.57 -5.17 -12.94
CA SER A 345 8.03 -5.26 -13.03
C SER A 345 8.65 -6.59 -12.55
N ASP A 346 7.85 -7.54 -12.07
CA ASP A 346 8.30 -8.83 -11.51
C ASP A 346 7.95 -10.00 -12.46
N PRO A 347 8.93 -10.81 -12.91
CA PRO A 347 8.71 -11.90 -13.86
C PRO A 347 7.69 -12.97 -13.43
N GLU A 348 7.35 -13.08 -12.15
CA GLU A 348 6.32 -14.03 -11.67
C GLU A 348 4.89 -13.57 -12.00
N TYR A 349 4.67 -12.26 -12.05
CA TYR A 349 3.37 -11.63 -12.31
C TYR A 349 3.23 -11.10 -13.74
N GLN A 350 4.25 -11.37 -14.56
CA GLN A 350 4.25 -11.15 -15.99
C GLN A 350 3.69 -12.36 -16.73
N ASP A 351 2.83 -12.12 -17.72
CA ASP A 351 2.36 -13.17 -18.64
C ASP A 351 3.57 -13.88 -19.29
N PRO A 352 3.48 -15.21 -19.53
CA PRO A 352 4.52 -15.91 -20.27
C PRO A 352 4.73 -15.26 -21.65
N VAL A 353 5.98 -14.89 -21.95
CA VAL A 353 6.38 -14.41 -23.29
C VAL A 353 5.88 -15.41 -24.35
N ASP A 354 5.11 -14.91 -25.31
CA ASP A 354 4.52 -15.76 -26.36
C ASP A 354 5.63 -16.48 -27.14
N ALA A 355 5.29 -17.65 -27.70
CA ALA A 355 6.28 -18.56 -28.28
C ALA A 355 7.03 -18.04 -29.53
N ASP A 356 6.69 -16.84 -30.01
CA ASP A 356 7.38 -16.11 -31.08
C ASP A 356 8.41 -15.07 -30.57
N GLY A 357 8.52 -14.88 -29.25
CA GLY A 357 9.48 -13.97 -28.64
C GLY A 357 9.03 -12.51 -28.62
N THR A 358 7.75 -12.23 -28.87
CA THR A 358 7.15 -10.92 -28.60
C THR A 358 6.95 -10.80 -27.09
N GLU A 359 7.45 -9.72 -26.47
CA GLU A 359 7.13 -9.41 -25.07
C GLU A 359 5.60 -9.37 -24.91
N GLY A 360 5.09 -10.12 -23.93
CA GLY A 360 3.67 -10.08 -23.57
C GLY A 360 3.33 -8.65 -23.14
N ASP A 361 2.24 -8.10 -23.67
CA ASP A 361 1.85 -6.74 -23.34
C ASP A 361 1.29 -6.69 -21.90
N HIS A 362 2.16 -6.55 -20.90
CA HIS A 362 1.76 -6.47 -19.50
C HIS A 362 0.98 -5.19 -19.17
N SER A 363 1.01 -4.17 -20.05
CA SER A 363 0.05 -3.07 -19.93
C SER A 363 -1.37 -3.62 -20.11
N SER A 364 -1.58 -4.60 -20.99
CA SER A 364 -2.89 -5.23 -21.19
C SER A 364 -3.39 -6.00 -19.97
N THR A 365 -2.56 -6.70 -19.17
CA THR A 365 -3.05 -7.44 -17.99
C THR A 365 -3.46 -6.52 -16.86
N TYR A 366 -2.62 -5.52 -16.54
CA TYR A 366 -2.91 -4.47 -15.59
C TYR A 366 -4.12 -3.64 -16.02
N GLU A 367 -4.15 -3.16 -17.27
CA GLU A 367 -5.27 -2.35 -17.77
C GLU A 367 -6.57 -3.15 -17.83
N THR A 368 -6.52 -4.44 -18.18
CA THR A 368 -7.69 -5.32 -18.12
C THR A 368 -8.18 -5.49 -16.68
N ALA A 369 -7.29 -5.69 -15.70
CA ALA A 369 -7.68 -5.75 -14.29
C ALA A 369 -8.30 -4.41 -13.81
N MET A 370 -7.72 -3.27 -14.20
CA MET A 370 -8.26 -1.93 -13.93
C MET A 370 -9.67 -1.74 -14.51
N VAL A 371 -9.91 -2.20 -15.73
CA VAL A 371 -11.23 -2.14 -16.39
C VAL A 371 -12.23 -3.12 -15.73
N GLU A 372 -11.81 -4.34 -15.42
CA GLU A 372 -12.65 -5.34 -14.74
C GLU A 372 -13.08 -4.88 -13.35
N MET A 373 -12.16 -4.31 -12.56
CA MET A 373 -12.45 -3.71 -11.26
C MET A 373 -13.44 -2.53 -11.39
N ALA A 374 -13.23 -1.63 -12.36
CA ALA A 374 -14.14 -0.49 -12.56
C ALA A 374 -15.55 -0.95 -12.98
N MET A 375 -15.65 -1.91 -13.91
CA MET A 375 -16.93 -2.50 -14.30
C MET A 375 -17.63 -3.21 -13.13
N TYR A 376 -16.87 -3.89 -12.27
CA TYR A 376 -17.40 -4.52 -11.08
C TYR A 376 -17.89 -3.51 -10.04
N ALA A 377 -17.11 -2.47 -9.76
CA ALA A 377 -17.48 -1.38 -8.86
C ALA A 377 -18.77 -0.66 -9.29
N HIS A 378 -18.94 -0.49 -10.60
CA HIS A 378 -20.16 0.07 -11.19
C HIS A 378 -21.38 -0.83 -10.94
N GLY A 379 -21.27 -2.13 -11.27
CA GLY A 379 -22.31 -3.12 -11.02
C GLY A 379 -22.66 -3.29 -9.54
N LEU A 380 -21.64 -3.26 -8.66
CA LEU A 380 -21.82 -3.29 -7.21
C LEU A 380 -22.53 -2.03 -6.71
N THR A 381 -22.24 -0.86 -7.27
CA THR A 381 -22.96 0.38 -6.96
C THR A 381 -24.44 0.25 -7.32
N ASP A 382 -24.77 -0.24 -8.52
CA ASP A 382 -26.16 -0.44 -8.94
C ASP A 382 -26.88 -1.47 -8.04
N GLN A 383 -26.22 -2.56 -7.67
CA GLN A 383 -26.74 -3.54 -6.71
C GLN A 383 -27.05 -2.89 -5.36
N LYS A 384 -26.09 -2.20 -4.74
CA LYS A 384 -26.26 -1.57 -3.41
C LYS A 384 -27.23 -0.37 -3.43
N ARG A 385 -27.49 0.22 -4.60
CA ARG A 385 -28.57 1.21 -4.79
C ARG A 385 -29.95 0.55 -4.84
N ALA A 386 -30.08 -0.60 -5.49
CA ALA A 386 -31.33 -1.36 -5.58
C ALA A 386 -31.68 -2.08 -4.27
N GLU A 387 -30.68 -2.69 -3.63
CA GLU A 387 -30.79 -3.47 -2.39
C GLU A 387 -29.74 -2.97 -1.37
N PRO A 388 -30.02 -1.88 -0.63
CA PRO A 388 -29.10 -1.29 0.34
C PRO A 388 -28.80 -2.21 1.53
N GLU A 389 -27.52 -2.33 1.89
CA GLU A 389 -27.02 -3.15 2.99
C GLU A 389 -26.32 -2.31 4.08
N ASP A 390 -25.89 -2.95 5.18
CA ASP A 390 -25.11 -2.31 6.26
C ASP A 390 -23.60 -2.37 5.96
N ASP A 391 -23.18 -1.81 4.82
CA ASP A 391 -21.78 -1.79 4.37
C ASP A 391 -21.30 -0.39 3.94
N LEU A 392 -19.99 -0.24 3.73
CA LEU A 392 -19.38 1.03 3.35
C LEU A 392 -19.81 1.46 1.95
N TRP A 393 -19.96 0.52 1.01
CA TRP A 393 -20.28 0.86 -0.38
C TRP A 393 -21.68 1.44 -0.51
N THR A 394 -22.66 0.85 0.19
CA THR A 394 -24.04 1.35 0.31
C THR A 394 -24.05 2.81 0.76
N VAL A 395 -23.28 3.16 1.79
CA VAL A 395 -23.16 4.55 2.26
C VAL A 395 -22.59 5.44 1.15
N LEU A 396 -21.51 5.02 0.48
CA LEU A 396 -20.89 5.81 -0.58
C LEU A 396 -21.75 5.97 -1.86
N THR A 397 -22.69 5.05 -2.14
CA THR A 397 -23.58 5.17 -3.33
C THR A 397 -24.50 6.39 -3.31
N SER A 398 -24.72 6.97 -2.12
CA SER A 398 -25.62 8.11 -1.84
C SER A 398 -25.01 9.18 -0.93
N ALA A 399 -23.70 9.09 -0.65
CA ALA A 399 -22.98 10.01 0.21
C ALA A 399 -22.97 11.42 -0.40
N THR A 400 -23.47 12.39 0.35
CA THR A 400 -23.42 13.82 0.01
C THR A 400 -22.74 14.60 1.12
N VAL A 401 -22.01 15.65 0.75
CA VAL A 401 -21.44 16.63 1.69
C VAL A 401 -21.73 18.04 1.23
N THR A 402 -21.92 18.95 2.20
CA THR A 402 -21.97 20.40 1.93
C THR A 402 -20.57 20.98 2.07
N LEU A 403 -20.13 21.68 1.04
CA LEU A 403 -18.87 22.44 1.04
C LEU A 403 -19.05 23.80 1.70
N ASP A 404 -17.93 24.47 1.97
CA ASP A 404 -17.87 25.69 2.79
C ASP A 404 -18.55 26.90 2.08
N ASP A 405 -18.78 26.81 0.77
CA ASP A 405 -19.55 27.74 -0.06
C ASP A 405 -21.07 27.45 -0.09
N GLY A 406 -21.51 26.37 0.57
CA GLY A 406 -22.88 25.87 0.56
C GLY A 406 -23.21 24.88 -0.56
N THR A 407 -22.28 24.56 -1.45
CA THR A 407 -22.48 23.59 -2.54
C THR A 407 -22.62 22.18 -1.98
N VAL A 408 -23.74 21.51 -2.28
CA VAL A 408 -23.91 20.07 -2.00
C VAL A 408 -23.32 19.26 -3.13
N THR A 409 -22.54 18.23 -2.81
CA THR A 409 -21.80 17.43 -3.79
C THR A 409 -21.71 15.96 -3.36
N GLU A 410 -21.52 15.07 -4.33
CA GLU A 410 -21.46 13.61 -4.18
C GLU A 410 -20.30 13.02 -5.01
N LEU A 411 -20.01 11.73 -4.86
CA LEU A 411 -19.06 11.03 -5.73
C LEU A 411 -19.70 10.71 -7.09
N THR A 412 -19.06 11.14 -8.17
CA THR A 412 -19.41 10.69 -9.53
C THR A 412 -19.24 9.17 -9.67
N ASP A 413 -19.84 8.55 -10.70
CA ASP A 413 -19.68 7.11 -10.91
C ASP A 413 -18.21 6.75 -11.14
N LEU A 414 -17.51 7.49 -12.00
CA LEU A 414 -16.06 7.32 -12.23
C LEU A 414 -15.23 7.47 -10.94
N GLU A 415 -15.58 8.40 -10.05
CA GLU A 415 -14.89 8.51 -8.76
C GLU A 415 -15.15 7.30 -7.87
N ARG A 416 -16.40 6.80 -7.78
CA ARG A 416 -16.68 5.55 -7.04
C ARG A 416 -15.92 4.36 -7.63
N ASP A 417 -15.93 4.21 -8.96
CA ASP A 417 -15.27 3.10 -9.64
C ASP A 417 -13.75 3.13 -9.42
N LEU A 418 -13.12 4.31 -9.50
CA LEU A 418 -11.70 4.51 -9.20
C LEU A 418 -11.37 4.40 -7.70
N PHE A 419 -12.30 4.72 -6.81
CA PHE A 419 -12.12 4.57 -5.36
C PHE A 419 -12.18 3.09 -4.92
N PHE A 420 -12.98 2.26 -5.59
CA PHE A 420 -12.99 0.81 -5.37
C PHE A 420 -11.61 0.22 -5.63
N THR A 421 -11.04 0.54 -6.80
CA THR A 421 -9.70 0.11 -7.19
C THR A 421 -8.63 0.63 -6.24
N LEU A 422 -8.73 1.89 -5.79
CA LEU A 422 -7.82 2.45 -4.80
C LEU A 422 -7.88 1.69 -3.46
N LEU A 423 -9.07 1.33 -2.97
CA LEU A 423 -9.21 0.55 -1.73
C LEU A 423 -8.59 -0.84 -1.88
N LEU A 424 -8.86 -1.54 -2.99
CA LEU A 424 -8.35 -2.89 -3.21
C LEU A 424 -6.81 -2.93 -3.28
N VAL A 425 -6.20 -2.05 -4.08
CA VAL A 425 -4.74 -2.02 -4.26
C VAL A 425 -4.05 -1.51 -2.98
N ALA A 426 -4.41 -0.30 -2.51
CA ALA A 426 -3.67 0.34 -1.42
C ALA A 426 -3.90 -0.33 -0.05
N GLY A 427 -5.09 -0.88 0.18
CA GLY A 427 -5.42 -1.57 1.43
C GLY A 427 -4.80 -2.97 1.54
N ASN A 428 -4.65 -3.69 0.42
CA ASN A 428 -4.12 -5.05 0.43
C ASN A 428 -2.59 -5.07 0.50
N GLU A 429 -1.92 -4.51 -0.50
CA GLU A 429 -0.48 -4.68 -0.70
C GLU A 429 0.35 -4.13 0.47
N THR A 430 -0.02 -2.97 1.00
CA THR A 430 0.73 -2.34 2.09
C THR A 430 0.61 -3.15 3.39
N THR A 431 -0.57 -3.68 3.70
CA THR A 431 -0.83 -4.41 4.93
C THR A 431 -0.26 -5.83 4.90
N ARG A 432 -0.40 -6.57 3.78
CA ARG A 432 0.23 -7.90 3.63
C ARG A 432 1.75 -7.84 3.77
N ASN A 433 2.38 -6.77 3.27
CA ASN A 433 3.81 -6.56 3.39
C ASN A 433 4.21 -6.13 4.82
N ALA A 434 3.43 -5.29 5.50
CA ALA A 434 3.66 -4.99 6.92
C ALA A 434 3.64 -6.25 7.80
N ILE A 435 2.70 -7.17 7.56
CA ILE A 435 2.58 -8.45 8.27
C ILE A 435 3.77 -9.37 7.94
N SER A 436 4.11 -9.51 6.65
CA SER A 436 5.21 -10.39 6.19
C SER A 436 6.59 -9.92 6.67
N LEU A 437 6.90 -8.64 6.50
CA LEU A 437 8.13 -8.02 6.98
C LEU A 437 8.18 -7.95 8.51
N GLY A 438 7.03 -7.83 9.18
CA GLY A 438 6.95 -7.87 10.64
C GLY A 438 7.39 -9.23 11.20
N LEU A 439 6.93 -10.33 10.59
CA LEU A 439 7.42 -11.67 10.95
C LEU A 439 8.93 -11.81 10.71
N MET A 440 9.45 -11.30 9.59
CA MET A 440 10.91 -11.30 9.33
C MET A 440 11.67 -10.51 10.40
N GLY A 441 11.19 -9.32 10.77
CA GLY A 441 11.76 -8.51 11.85
C GLY A 441 11.77 -9.23 13.20
N PHE A 442 10.74 -10.03 13.49
CA PHE A 442 10.69 -10.90 14.67
C PHE A 442 11.67 -12.09 14.62
N MET A 443 12.02 -12.59 13.43
CA MET A 443 13.07 -13.61 13.28
C MET A 443 14.48 -13.02 13.51
N ASP A 444 14.71 -11.77 13.09
CA ASP A 444 15.94 -11.02 13.41
C ASP A 444 16.03 -10.65 14.91
N HIS A 445 14.89 -10.41 15.56
CA HIS A 445 14.77 -9.93 16.95
C HIS A 445 13.90 -10.88 17.81
N PRO A 446 14.37 -12.13 18.08
CA PRO A 446 13.57 -13.13 18.78
C PRO A 446 13.25 -12.78 20.24
N ASP A 447 13.96 -11.83 20.86
CA ASP A 447 13.62 -11.25 22.17
C ASP A 447 12.34 -10.41 22.12
N GLN A 448 12.11 -9.70 21.01
CA GLN A 448 10.88 -8.94 20.78
C GLN A 448 9.70 -9.90 20.56
N TRP A 449 9.88 -10.95 19.75
CA TRP A 449 8.86 -11.99 19.57
C TRP A 449 8.53 -12.72 20.87
N ALA A 450 9.57 -13.04 21.67
CA ALA A 450 9.39 -13.66 22.99
C ALA A 450 8.48 -12.83 23.91
N THR A 451 8.53 -11.51 23.80
CA THR A 451 7.69 -10.61 24.60
C THR A 451 6.22 -10.73 24.19
N VAL A 452 5.91 -10.71 22.88
CA VAL A 452 4.53 -10.93 22.37
C VAL A 452 4.02 -12.34 22.69
N VAL A 453 4.90 -13.35 22.67
CA VAL A 453 4.59 -14.72 23.09
C VAL A 453 4.34 -14.82 24.61
N GLU A 454 4.99 -14.02 25.45
CA GLU A 454 4.72 -14.00 26.88
C GLU A 454 3.42 -13.26 27.23
N THR A 455 3.17 -12.09 26.62
CA THR A 455 2.00 -11.24 26.92
C THR A 455 0.72 -11.72 26.25
N ARG A 456 0.81 -12.29 25.04
CA ARG A 456 -0.32 -12.52 24.10
C ARG A 456 -1.02 -11.24 23.64
N GLU A 457 -0.37 -10.09 23.82
CA GLU A 457 -0.93 -8.76 23.58
C GLU A 457 0.04 -7.90 22.76
N MET A 458 -0.49 -7.22 21.75
CA MET A 458 0.20 -6.19 20.97
C MET A 458 -0.34 -4.81 21.39
N THR A 459 0.52 -3.97 21.96
CA THR A 459 0.15 -2.58 22.29
C THR A 459 0.12 -1.70 21.03
N GLU A 460 -0.42 -0.48 21.13
CA GLU A 460 -0.44 0.45 20.01
C GLU A 460 0.99 0.86 19.61
N GLU A 461 1.88 1.06 20.59
CA GLU A 461 3.29 1.37 20.39
C GLU A 461 4.05 0.22 19.71
N ALA A 462 3.77 -1.02 20.09
CA ALA A 462 4.36 -2.21 19.47
C ALA A 462 3.96 -2.35 18.00
N VAL A 463 2.71 -2.02 17.65
CA VAL A 463 2.23 -2.02 16.26
C VAL A 463 2.84 -0.87 15.45
N ASP A 464 2.92 0.33 16.03
CA ASP A 464 3.57 1.48 15.40
C ASP A 464 5.08 1.27 15.21
N GLU A 465 5.75 0.50 16.08
CA GLU A 465 7.14 0.09 15.85
C GLU A 465 7.26 -0.87 14.65
N ILE A 466 6.37 -1.85 14.50
CA ILE A 466 6.37 -2.70 13.31
C ILE A 466 6.14 -1.86 12.05
N LEU A 467 5.21 -0.91 12.07
CA LEU A 467 4.95 -0.01 10.94
C LEU A 467 6.16 0.87 10.60
N ARG A 468 6.84 1.44 11.60
CA ARG A 468 8.11 2.17 11.44
C ARG A 468 9.17 1.27 10.81
N TYR A 469 9.43 0.11 11.41
CA TYR A 469 10.49 -0.80 11.01
C TYR A 469 10.27 -1.34 9.59
N THR A 470 9.06 -1.81 9.28
CA THR A 470 8.74 -2.45 8.00
C THR A 470 8.65 -1.45 6.84
N SER A 471 8.00 -0.30 7.06
CA SER A 471 7.76 0.75 6.06
C SER A 471 7.36 0.19 4.68
N PRO A 472 6.13 -0.37 4.53
CA PRO A 472 5.76 -1.16 3.34
C PRO A 472 5.75 -0.39 2.03
N VAL A 473 5.53 0.93 2.06
CA VAL A 473 5.71 1.82 0.91
C VAL A 473 7.10 2.43 1.01
N ASN A 474 7.91 2.27 -0.03
CA ASN A 474 9.27 2.82 -0.05
C ASN A 474 9.28 4.33 -0.26
N TYR A 475 8.49 4.81 -1.22
CA TYR A 475 8.31 6.24 -1.45
C TYR A 475 6.93 6.54 -2.03
N PHE A 476 6.51 7.80 -1.88
CA PHE A 476 5.65 8.41 -2.88
C PHE A 476 6.37 9.58 -3.53
N ARG A 477 6.20 9.71 -4.85
CA ARG A 477 6.65 10.86 -5.64
C ARG A 477 5.68 12.02 -5.49
N ARG A 478 6.22 13.23 -5.65
CA ARG A 478 5.53 14.49 -5.84
C ARG A 478 6.09 15.20 -7.06
N THR A 479 5.36 16.16 -7.59
CA THR A 479 5.87 17.10 -8.60
C THR A 479 5.93 18.50 -8.00
N ALA A 480 7.06 19.19 -8.13
CA ALA A 480 7.19 20.57 -7.65
C ALA A 480 6.34 21.52 -8.54
N THR A 481 5.45 22.31 -7.93
CA THR A 481 4.53 23.21 -8.68
C THR A 481 5.13 24.58 -8.96
N ALA A 482 6.20 24.95 -8.26
CA ALA A 482 6.98 26.17 -8.43
C ALA A 482 8.45 25.93 -8.03
N ASP A 483 9.36 26.80 -8.49
CA ASP A 483 10.75 26.81 -8.03
C ASP A 483 10.81 27.02 -6.51
N THR A 484 11.60 26.20 -5.82
CA THR A 484 11.71 26.22 -4.36
C THR A 484 13.09 25.77 -3.87
N GLU A 485 13.29 25.81 -2.56
CA GLU A 485 14.44 25.27 -1.86
C GLU A 485 13.96 24.19 -0.88
N LEU A 486 14.66 23.06 -0.80
CA LEU A 486 14.46 22.03 0.22
C LEU A 486 15.83 21.47 0.64
N GLY A 487 16.14 21.49 1.94
CA GLY A 487 17.45 21.02 2.44
C GLY A 487 18.67 21.70 1.81
N GLY A 488 18.55 22.97 1.43
CA GLY A 488 19.59 23.74 0.76
C GLY A 488 19.73 23.46 -0.75
N GLN A 489 18.88 22.63 -1.34
CA GLN A 489 18.87 22.32 -2.78
C GLN A 489 17.77 23.08 -3.52
N GLN A 490 18.09 23.60 -4.70
CA GLN A 490 17.14 24.31 -5.55
C GLN A 490 16.36 23.34 -6.44
N ILE A 491 15.10 23.10 -6.08
CA ILE A 491 14.16 22.28 -6.85
C ILE A 491 13.42 23.19 -7.84
N ARG A 492 13.30 22.77 -9.12
CA ARG A 492 12.62 23.52 -10.17
C ARG A 492 11.15 23.14 -10.30
N ALA A 493 10.36 24.08 -10.80
CA ALA A 493 8.97 23.82 -11.16
C ALA A 493 8.90 22.73 -12.25
N GLY A 494 8.22 21.62 -11.96
CA GLY A 494 8.11 20.44 -12.81
C GLY A 494 8.94 19.24 -12.35
N ASP A 495 9.92 19.43 -11.47
CA ASP A 495 10.80 18.35 -11.00
C ASP A 495 10.03 17.27 -10.21
N LYS A 496 10.45 16.02 -10.38
CA LYS A 496 10.04 14.88 -9.56
C LYS A 496 10.76 14.92 -8.21
N VAL A 497 10.03 14.69 -7.12
CA VAL A 497 10.55 14.66 -5.74
C VAL A 497 10.03 13.40 -5.04
N THR A 498 10.91 12.48 -4.69
CA THR A 498 10.58 11.19 -4.05
C THR A 498 10.84 11.25 -2.54
N LEU A 499 9.85 10.83 -1.74
CA LEU A 499 9.89 10.93 -0.28
C LEU A 499 10.08 9.54 0.33
N TRP A 500 11.30 9.19 0.75
CA TRP A 500 11.67 7.80 1.07
C TRP A 500 11.39 7.43 2.53
N TYR A 501 10.21 6.84 2.78
CA TYR A 501 9.71 6.52 4.12
C TYR A 501 10.60 5.57 4.95
N PRO A 502 11.17 4.47 4.40
CA PRO A 502 12.04 3.57 5.14
C PRO A 502 13.34 4.22 5.63
N SER A 503 13.78 5.29 4.96
CA SER A 503 14.93 6.11 5.36
C SER A 503 14.54 7.08 6.47
N GLY A 504 13.46 7.85 6.30
CA GLY A 504 12.99 8.77 7.34
C GLY A 504 12.60 8.05 8.63
N ASN A 505 12.02 6.85 8.53
CA ASN A 505 11.70 5.98 9.67
C ASN A 505 12.93 5.34 10.33
N ARG A 506 14.12 5.57 9.78
CA ARG A 506 15.42 5.16 10.32
C ARG A 506 16.38 6.34 10.55
N ASP A 507 15.88 7.58 10.54
CA ASP A 507 16.70 8.77 10.74
C ASP A 507 17.25 8.83 12.18
N GLU A 508 18.57 8.71 12.32
CA GLU A 508 19.34 8.75 13.58
C GLU A 508 19.17 10.08 14.34
N LYS A 509 18.70 11.14 13.68
CA LYS A 509 18.39 12.42 14.33
C LYS A 509 17.04 12.40 15.07
N VAL A 510 16.22 11.38 14.82
CA VAL A 510 14.85 11.24 15.35
C VAL A 510 14.70 9.99 16.21
N TYR A 511 15.32 8.88 15.78
CA TYR A 511 15.19 7.58 16.44
C TYR A 511 16.54 7.10 16.97
N ASP A 512 16.61 6.84 18.28
CA ASP A 512 17.70 6.07 18.88
C ASP A 512 17.67 4.62 18.36
N ASP A 513 18.84 4.08 18.01
CA ASP A 513 19.04 2.74 17.44
C ASP A 513 18.02 2.38 16.32
N PRO A 514 17.98 3.14 15.20
CA PRO A 514 16.88 3.09 14.25
C PRO A 514 16.74 1.76 13.51
N HIS A 515 17.83 1.02 13.34
CA HIS A 515 17.84 -0.27 12.65
C HIS A 515 17.38 -1.43 13.53
N ARG A 516 17.22 -1.23 14.83
CA ARG A 516 16.69 -2.23 15.74
C ARG A 516 15.17 -2.17 15.81
N LEU A 517 14.53 -3.34 15.89
CA LEU A 517 13.12 -3.46 16.29
C LEU A 517 13.04 -3.38 17.82
N ASP A 518 12.32 -2.39 18.35
CA ASP A 518 12.08 -2.20 19.79
C ASP A 518 10.60 -1.87 20.05
N LEU A 519 9.81 -2.89 20.42
CA LEU A 519 8.37 -2.76 20.70
C LEU A 519 8.05 -1.81 21.86
N THR A 520 9.05 -1.33 22.62
CA THR A 520 8.88 -0.39 23.73
C THR A 520 9.05 1.08 23.32
N ARG A 521 9.23 1.38 22.02
CA ARG A 521 9.42 2.74 21.49
C ARG A 521 8.15 3.60 21.60
N THR A 522 8.09 4.49 22.59
CA THR A 522 6.90 5.32 22.89
C THR A 522 6.84 6.67 22.15
N ASP A 523 7.96 7.21 21.67
CA ASP A 523 8.01 8.46 20.87
C ASP A 523 8.16 8.12 19.38
N ASN A 524 7.11 7.52 18.82
CA ASN A 524 7.14 6.92 17.48
C ASN A 524 6.24 7.66 16.48
N HIS A 525 6.76 8.75 15.90
CA HIS A 525 6.07 9.53 14.88
C HIS A 525 6.33 9.04 13.44
N HIS A 526 6.25 7.73 13.21
CA HIS A 526 6.62 7.15 11.91
C HIS A 526 5.83 7.69 10.71
N LEU A 527 6.50 7.72 9.57
CA LEU A 527 6.02 8.18 8.28
C LEU A 527 5.34 7.10 7.44
N ALA A 528 5.23 5.85 7.93
CA ALA A 528 4.68 4.71 7.17
C ALA A 528 3.22 4.88 6.69
N PHE A 529 2.46 5.82 7.29
CA PHE A 529 1.11 6.22 6.84
C PHE A 529 1.10 7.56 6.06
N GLY A 530 2.26 7.97 5.53
CA GLY A 530 2.53 9.33 5.08
C GLY A 530 2.88 10.25 6.25
N GLY A 531 3.75 11.25 6.00
CA GLY A 531 4.23 12.21 7.01
C GLY A 531 3.21 13.26 7.46
N GLY A 532 1.96 12.83 7.70
CA GLY A 532 0.82 13.71 7.98
C GLY A 532 0.29 14.44 6.74
N GLY A 533 -0.35 15.57 6.97
CA GLY A 533 -0.98 16.38 5.92
C GLY A 533 -2.28 15.78 5.39
N ALA A 534 -2.76 16.30 4.26
CA ALA A 534 -4.07 15.92 3.71
C ALA A 534 -4.14 14.44 3.29
N HIS A 535 -3.03 13.86 2.84
CA HIS A 535 -2.96 12.49 2.30
C HIS A 535 -2.57 11.42 3.32
N PHE A 536 -2.57 11.73 4.63
CA PHE A 536 -2.38 10.73 5.69
C PHE A 536 -3.29 9.51 5.46
N CYS A 537 -2.78 8.29 5.68
CA CYS A 537 -3.47 7.06 5.28
C CYS A 537 -4.90 6.98 5.84
N LEU A 538 -5.87 6.75 4.95
CA LEU A 538 -7.28 6.57 5.31
C LEU A 538 -7.51 5.28 6.13
N GLY A 539 -6.79 4.22 5.77
CA GLY A 539 -6.88 2.90 6.40
C GLY A 539 -6.02 2.72 7.65
N ALA A 540 -5.36 3.76 8.18
CA ALA A 540 -4.34 3.63 9.23
C ALA A 540 -4.82 2.85 10.47
N ASN A 541 -6.07 3.06 10.90
CA ASN A 541 -6.65 2.37 12.06
C ASN A 541 -7.01 0.91 11.77
N LEU A 542 -7.37 0.58 10.52
CA LEU A 542 -7.63 -0.79 10.09
C LEU A 542 -6.33 -1.58 10.01
N ALA A 543 -5.30 -1.03 9.35
CA ALA A 543 -3.99 -1.67 9.26
C ALA A 543 -3.42 -1.97 10.66
N ARG A 544 -3.49 -1.03 11.61
CA ARG A 544 -3.09 -1.26 13.01
C ARG A 544 -3.83 -2.42 13.66
N LEU A 545 -5.15 -2.48 13.47
CA LEU A 545 -6.00 -3.55 14.00
C LEU A 545 -5.64 -4.90 13.39
N GLU A 546 -5.41 -4.97 12.08
CA GLU A 546 -5.00 -6.21 11.40
C GLU A 546 -3.64 -6.71 11.88
N LEU A 547 -2.62 -5.85 11.95
CA LEU A 547 -1.31 -6.19 12.53
C LEU A 547 -1.44 -6.68 13.98
N LYS A 548 -2.20 -5.96 14.82
CA LYS A 548 -2.46 -6.36 16.21
C LYS A 548 -3.02 -7.78 16.28
N LEU A 549 -4.13 -8.02 15.58
CA LEU A 549 -4.86 -9.29 15.67
C LEU A 549 -4.06 -10.46 15.11
N ILE A 550 -3.38 -10.29 13.97
CA ILE A 550 -2.63 -11.40 13.37
C ILE A 550 -1.43 -11.79 14.24
N PHE A 551 -0.70 -10.83 14.81
CA PHE A 551 0.44 -11.14 15.70
C PHE A 551 -0.01 -11.68 17.07
N GLU A 552 -1.12 -11.19 17.65
CA GLU A 552 -1.72 -11.77 18.87
C GLU A 552 -2.17 -13.22 18.63
N GLY A 553 -2.81 -13.50 17.49
CA GLY A 553 -3.26 -14.83 17.09
C GLY A 553 -2.10 -15.79 16.81
N LEU A 554 -1.09 -15.34 16.03
CA LEU A 554 0.13 -16.09 15.76
C LEU A 554 0.89 -16.41 17.04
N ALA A 555 1.10 -15.44 17.93
CA ALA A 555 1.75 -15.66 19.21
C ALA A 555 0.99 -16.72 20.01
N THR A 556 -0.32 -16.54 20.19
CA THR A 556 -1.18 -17.44 20.97
C THR A 556 -1.18 -18.88 20.46
N ARG A 557 -1.22 -19.06 19.13
CA ARG A 557 -1.54 -20.36 18.51
C ARG A 557 -0.34 -21.07 17.88
N MET A 558 0.65 -20.31 17.41
CA MET A 558 1.88 -20.77 16.75
C MET A 558 3.10 -20.01 17.31
N PRO A 559 3.32 -20.02 18.65
CA PRO A 559 4.39 -19.24 19.30
C PRO A 559 5.80 -19.61 18.82
N ASP A 560 5.96 -20.83 18.31
CA ASP A 560 7.21 -21.40 17.82
C ASP A 560 7.36 -21.33 16.29
N MET A 561 6.55 -20.50 15.61
CA MET A 561 6.68 -20.27 14.18
C MET A 561 8.08 -19.76 13.83
N VAL A 562 8.69 -20.40 12.82
CA VAL A 562 9.99 -20.05 12.27
C VAL A 562 9.94 -19.98 10.75
N VAL A 563 10.68 -19.04 10.17
CA VAL A 563 10.96 -18.98 8.73
C VAL A 563 11.96 -20.10 8.39
N THR A 564 11.67 -20.89 7.36
CA THR A 564 12.43 -22.11 6.99
C THR A 564 13.27 -21.98 5.71
N GLY A 565 13.19 -20.84 5.01
CA GLY A 565 13.93 -20.56 3.80
C GLY A 565 14.12 -19.05 3.57
N PRO A 566 14.82 -18.63 2.50
CA PRO A 566 14.90 -17.22 2.15
C PRO A 566 13.50 -16.68 1.82
N ALA A 567 13.28 -15.38 2.10
CA ALA A 567 12.11 -14.67 1.60
C ALA A 567 12.28 -14.38 0.11
N ASP A 568 11.27 -14.67 -0.70
CA ASP A 568 11.21 -14.23 -2.10
C ASP A 568 10.65 -12.81 -2.13
N ARG A 569 11.42 -11.84 -2.62
CA ARG A 569 11.07 -10.41 -2.57
C ARG A 569 10.52 -9.96 -3.91
N LEU A 570 9.61 -8.99 -3.87
CA LEU A 570 9.06 -8.39 -5.08
C LEU A 570 10.14 -7.55 -5.79
N ARG A 571 10.32 -7.76 -7.10
CA ARG A 571 11.20 -6.97 -7.96
C ARG A 571 10.58 -5.60 -8.28
N MET A 572 10.59 -4.70 -7.29
CA MET A 572 9.94 -3.39 -7.38
C MET A 572 10.52 -2.40 -6.37
N ASN A 573 10.80 -1.16 -6.79
CA ASN A 573 11.35 -0.13 -5.89
C ASN A 573 10.29 0.68 -5.12
N PHE A 574 9.01 0.65 -5.54
CA PHE A 574 7.94 1.48 -4.98
C PHE A 574 7.37 0.94 -3.65
N VAL A 575 7.29 -0.38 -3.51
CA VAL A 575 6.85 -1.08 -2.29
C VAL A 575 7.91 -2.08 -1.83
N ASN A 576 7.99 -2.30 -0.51
CA ASN A 576 8.85 -3.30 0.10
C ASN A 576 8.13 -4.66 0.11
N GLY A 577 8.04 -5.30 -1.06
CA GLY A 577 7.22 -6.49 -1.25
C GLY A 577 7.89 -7.81 -0.87
N ILE A 578 7.14 -8.74 -0.28
CA ILE A 578 7.50 -10.17 -0.16
C ILE A 578 6.43 -11.00 -0.90
N LYS A 579 6.87 -11.86 -1.81
CA LYS A 579 6.02 -12.75 -2.63
C LYS A 579 5.73 -14.07 -1.91
N HIS A 580 6.77 -14.69 -1.36
CA HIS A 580 6.72 -15.97 -0.67
C HIS A 580 7.59 -15.94 0.60
N LEU A 581 7.09 -16.53 1.69
CA LEU A 581 7.84 -16.67 2.95
C LEU A 581 7.53 -18.04 3.59
N PRO A 582 8.34 -19.09 3.32
CA PRO A 582 8.07 -20.43 3.83
C PRO A 582 8.29 -20.51 5.35
N VAL A 583 7.29 -20.99 6.08
CA VAL A 583 7.32 -21.12 7.56
C VAL A 583 6.96 -22.53 8.04
N ALA A 584 7.42 -22.87 9.24
CA ALA A 584 7.03 -24.07 10.00
C ALA A 584 6.74 -23.72 11.46
N PHE A 585 5.87 -24.51 12.11
CA PHE A 585 5.38 -24.34 13.48
C PHE A 585 4.88 -25.68 14.01
N THR A 586 4.71 -25.84 15.33
CA THR A 586 4.09 -27.05 15.89
C THR A 586 2.61 -27.12 15.49
N PRO A 587 2.12 -28.24 14.90
CA PRO A 587 0.71 -28.41 14.58
C PRO A 587 -0.22 -28.25 15.80
N GLY A 588 -1.25 -27.42 15.64
CA GLY A 588 -2.23 -27.09 16.66
C GLY A 588 -3.59 -27.78 16.43
N GLN A 589 -4.64 -27.16 16.94
CA GLN A 589 -6.03 -27.51 16.66
C GLN A 589 -6.78 -26.24 16.22
N PRO A 590 -7.80 -26.37 15.36
CA PRO A 590 -8.67 -25.25 15.00
C PRO A 590 -9.48 -24.79 16.22
N VAL A 591 -9.82 -23.50 16.27
CA VAL A 591 -10.61 -22.91 17.36
C VAL A 591 -12.07 -22.73 17.01
N LEU A 592 -12.40 -22.67 15.70
CA LEU A 592 -13.76 -22.58 15.21
C LEU A 592 -14.36 -23.97 15.09
N ALA A 593 -15.62 -24.11 15.52
CA ALA A 593 -16.38 -25.34 15.31
C ALA A 593 -16.87 -25.41 13.85
N VAL A 594 -16.54 -26.52 13.18
CA VAL A 594 -16.97 -26.88 11.82
C VAL A 594 -18.42 -27.35 11.79
#